data_AF-A0A4U9XMD1-F1
#
_entry.id   AF-A0A4U9XMD1-F1
#
_cell.length_a   1.000
_cell.length_b   1.000
_cell.length_c   1.000
_cell.angle_alpha   90.00
_cell.angle_beta   90.00
_cell.angle_gamma   90.00
#
_symmetry.space_group_name_H-M   'P 1'
#
loop_
_entity.id
_entity.type
_entity.pdbx_description
1 polymer ?
#
loop_
_entity_poly.entity_id
_entity_poly.type
_entity_poly.pdbx_seq_one_letter_code
_entity_poly.pdbx_strand_id
1 'polypeptide(L)'
;MDDVECQKYAKEHVKNIKKYIEAKYKNISYTLSYHYYMTSSGSCIDFGEEGAVGRGNKTHGIISSFRPNTMEAPAGKNCTYFVGKVWGYLADTIAKEIYETFKTPCQVIMQANTGSNLYNPTHLFIQTQNEVDYEKVLEITNKYLSVGAENTKIILKTQHFLPRTTVYEQ
;
A
#
# COMPACT_ATOMS: atom_id res chain seq x y z
N MET A 1 47.22 1.37 -0.91
CA MET A 1 46.14 1.68 0.03
C MET A 1 45.27 0.45 0.06
N ASP A 2 45.31 -0.32 1.14
CA ASP A 2 44.63 -1.62 1.20
C ASP A 2 43.14 -1.42 0.94
N ASP A 3 42.57 -2.23 0.04
CA ASP A 3 41.14 -2.22 -0.24
C ASP A 3 40.39 -2.44 1.09
N VAL A 4 39.50 -1.50 1.42
CA VAL A 4 38.60 -1.60 2.59
C VAL A 4 37.80 -2.89 2.46
N GLU A 5 37.54 -3.61 3.55
CA GLU A 5 36.85 -4.91 3.56
C GLU A 5 35.57 -4.95 2.69
N CYS A 6 34.79 -3.87 2.71
CA CYS A 6 33.59 -3.70 1.87
C CYS A 6 33.89 -3.75 0.37
N GLN A 7 35.04 -3.23 -0.08
CA GLN A 7 35.45 -3.28 -1.49
C GLN A 7 35.81 -4.70 -1.92
N LYS A 8 36.41 -5.50 -1.03
CA LYS A 8 36.69 -6.91 -1.28
C LYS A 8 35.40 -7.72 -1.38
N TYR A 9 34.49 -7.52 -0.42
CA TYR A 9 33.17 -8.15 -0.43
C TYR A 9 32.39 -7.83 -1.71
N ALA A 10 32.35 -6.56 -2.11
CA ALA A 10 31.67 -6.12 -3.32
C ALA A 10 32.26 -6.76 -4.60
N LYS A 11 33.61 -6.82 -4.71
CA LYS A 11 34.30 -7.47 -5.83
C LYS A 11 33.95 -8.96 -5.94
N GLU A 12 33.91 -9.68 -4.80
CA GLU A 12 33.55 -11.10 -4.76
C GLU A 12 32.08 -11.32 -5.12
N HIS A 13 31.17 -10.52 -4.56
CA HIS A 13 29.74 -10.61 -4.82
C HIS A 13 29.41 -10.38 -6.31
N VAL A 14 30.10 -9.45 -6.97
CA VAL A 14 29.93 -9.24 -8.42
C VAL A 14 30.37 -10.43 -9.24
N LYS A 15 31.43 -11.12 -8.85
CA LYS A 15 31.85 -12.34 -9.55
C LYS A 15 30.72 -13.37 -9.54
N ASN A 16 30.00 -13.48 -8.42
CA ASN A 16 28.85 -14.38 -8.28
C ASN A 16 27.65 -13.92 -9.14
N ILE A 17 27.32 -12.62 -9.15
CA ILE A 17 26.25 -12.08 -10.01
C ILE A 17 26.56 -12.29 -11.49
N LYS A 18 27.78 -11.99 -11.93
CA LYS A 18 28.21 -12.20 -13.33
C LYS A 18 28.03 -13.66 -13.75
N LYS A 19 28.52 -14.59 -12.92
CA LYS A 19 28.37 -16.03 -13.15
C LYS A 19 26.89 -16.45 -13.25
N TYR A 20 26.02 -15.89 -12.40
CA TYR A 20 24.57 -16.15 -12.47
C TYR A 20 23.95 -15.61 -13.77
N ILE A 21 24.25 -14.36 -14.14
CA ILE A 21 23.72 -13.73 -15.36
C ILE A 21 24.16 -14.50 -16.60
N GLU A 22 25.44 -14.82 -16.71
CA GLU A 22 26.02 -15.57 -17.84
C GLU A 22 25.48 -17.01 -17.95
N ALA A 23 25.22 -17.66 -16.80
CA ALA A 23 24.59 -18.99 -16.79
C ALA A 23 23.12 -18.95 -17.22
N LYS A 24 22.38 -17.90 -16.83
CA LYS A 24 20.94 -17.78 -17.08
C LYS A 24 20.61 -17.17 -18.45
N TYR A 25 21.43 -16.25 -18.94
CA TYR A 25 21.19 -15.50 -20.18
C TYR A 25 22.35 -15.70 -21.15
N LYS A 26 22.12 -16.49 -22.21
CA LYS A 26 23.18 -16.90 -23.16
C LYS A 26 23.62 -15.81 -24.15
N ASN A 27 22.78 -14.81 -24.40
CA ASN A 27 23.00 -13.75 -25.38
C ASN A 27 22.76 -12.38 -24.73
N ILE A 28 23.61 -11.97 -23.79
CA ILE A 28 23.52 -10.68 -23.11
C ILE A 28 24.86 -9.94 -23.21
N SER A 29 24.81 -8.64 -23.52
CA SER A 29 25.93 -7.72 -23.37
C SER A 29 25.57 -6.73 -22.26
N TYR A 30 26.39 -6.65 -21.22
CA TYR A 30 26.13 -5.82 -20.06
C TYR A 30 27.43 -5.22 -19.52
N THR A 31 27.34 -4.02 -18.97
CA THR A 31 28.44 -3.37 -18.24
C THR A 31 27.97 -3.15 -16.81
N LEU A 32 28.69 -3.69 -15.82
CA LEU A 32 28.47 -3.33 -14.42
C LEU A 32 29.30 -2.09 -14.09
N SER A 33 28.62 -0.94 -14.00
CA SER A 33 29.13 0.24 -13.31
C SER A 33 28.93 0.06 -11.81
N TYR A 34 29.99 0.21 -11.01
CA TYR A 34 29.99 -0.15 -9.58
C TYR A 34 29.54 1.01 -8.68
N HIS A 35 28.23 1.21 -8.59
CA HIS A 35 27.62 1.92 -7.46
C HIS A 35 26.67 0.95 -6.76
N TYR A 36 27.18 0.23 -5.77
CA TYR A 36 26.39 -0.70 -4.99
C TYR A 36 25.55 0.05 -3.97
N TYR A 37 24.26 -0.30 -3.88
CA TYR A 37 23.44 0.09 -2.74
C TYR A 37 23.67 -0.90 -1.59
N MET A 38 24.87 -0.86 -1.00
CA MET A 38 25.16 -1.63 0.22
C MET A 38 24.57 -0.90 1.41
N THR A 39 23.97 -1.63 2.33
CA THR A 39 23.44 -1.13 3.62
C THR A 39 23.94 -2.05 4.72
N SER A 40 24.28 -1.52 5.88
CA SER A 40 24.71 -2.30 7.05
C SER A 40 23.54 -3.04 7.71
N SER A 41 22.36 -2.41 7.76
CA SER A 41 21.15 -2.90 8.44
C SER A 41 20.06 -3.41 7.49
N GLY A 42 20.25 -3.25 6.17
CA GLY A 42 19.20 -3.49 5.18
C GLY A 42 18.35 -2.26 4.87
N SER A 43 18.71 -1.09 5.39
CA SER A 43 17.94 0.16 5.23
C SER A 43 18.81 1.33 4.77
N CYS A 44 18.22 2.20 3.96
CA CYS A 44 18.81 3.47 3.52
C CYS A 44 19.09 4.45 4.68
N ILE A 45 18.46 4.23 5.83
CA ILE A 45 18.68 5.00 7.07
C ILE A 45 20.17 4.97 7.48
N ASP A 46 20.90 3.92 7.13
CA ASP A 46 22.35 3.80 7.40
C ASP A 46 23.17 4.95 6.78
N PHE A 47 22.64 5.60 5.74
CA PHE A 47 23.29 6.69 5.00
C PHE A 47 22.64 8.05 5.24
N GLY A 48 21.81 8.17 6.27
CA GLY A 48 21.18 9.42 6.67
C GLY A 48 19.86 9.73 5.95
N GLU A 49 19.21 8.75 5.31
CA GLU A 49 17.83 8.93 4.89
C GLU A 49 16.88 8.96 6.11
N GLU A 50 15.84 9.78 6.00
CA GLU A 50 14.85 9.97 7.07
C GLU A 50 13.46 9.50 6.63
N GLY A 51 12.75 8.85 7.56
CA GLY A 51 11.37 8.42 7.37
C GLY A 51 10.41 9.23 8.23
N ALA A 52 9.28 9.64 7.65
CA ALA A 52 8.22 10.32 8.41
C ALA A 52 6.84 9.70 8.13
N VAL A 53 5.99 9.68 9.16
CA VAL A 53 4.61 9.19 9.06
C VAL A 53 3.84 9.97 7.99
N GLY A 54 3.15 9.26 7.09
CA GLY A 54 2.36 9.87 6.03
C GLY A 54 3.13 10.29 4.77
N ARG A 55 4.44 10.01 4.69
CA ARG A 55 5.28 10.27 3.50
C ARG A 55 5.47 9.07 2.57
N GLY A 56 4.83 7.94 2.88
CA GLY A 56 4.86 6.74 2.07
C GLY A 56 3.52 6.42 1.42
N ASN A 57 3.23 5.12 1.32
CA ASN A 57 2.01 4.58 0.75
C ASN A 57 0.73 5.11 1.44
N LYS A 58 -0.35 5.20 0.67
CA LYS A 58 -1.68 5.56 1.17
C LYS A 58 -2.37 4.37 1.84
N THR A 59 -3.62 4.55 2.26
CA THR A 59 -4.42 3.55 2.99
C THR A 59 -4.52 2.20 2.26
N HIS A 60 -4.50 2.20 0.92
CA HIS A 60 -4.55 1.02 0.06
C HIS A 60 -3.18 0.43 -0.31
N GLY A 61 -2.09 0.97 0.24
CA GLY A 61 -0.75 0.39 0.10
C GLY A 61 0.05 0.86 -1.12
N ILE A 62 -0.45 1.77 -1.95
CA ILE A 62 0.30 2.37 -3.06
C ILE A 62 0.25 3.91 -3.03
N ILE A 63 1.13 4.56 -3.80
CA ILE A 63 1.07 6.00 -4.10
C ILE A 63 0.63 6.13 -5.56
N SER A 64 -0.62 6.51 -5.80
CA SER A 64 -1.16 6.64 -7.16
C SER A 64 -1.19 8.10 -7.62
N SER A 65 -0.53 8.39 -8.74
CA SER A 65 -0.46 9.76 -9.30
C SER A 65 -1.75 10.20 -9.98
N PHE A 66 -2.51 9.26 -10.55
CA PHE A 66 -3.69 9.53 -11.38
C PHE A 66 -5.00 9.05 -10.75
N ARG A 67 -5.01 8.72 -9.45
CA ARG A 67 -6.22 8.33 -8.73
C ARG A 67 -6.42 9.25 -7.54
N PRO A 68 -7.67 9.68 -7.26
CA PRO A 68 -8.01 10.36 -6.02
C PRO A 68 -7.52 9.60 -4.79
N ASN A 69 -6.90 10.33 -3.88
CA ASN A 69 -6.34 9.82 -2.63
C ASN A 69 -6.61 10.81 -1.50
N THR A 70 -6.65 10.28 -0.27
CA THR A 70 -6.61 11.11 0.93
C THR A 70 -5.18 11.56 1.25
N MET A 71 -5.07 12.75 1.83
CA MET A 71 -3.82 13.26 2.42
C MET A 71 -3.63 12.82 3.88
N GLU A 72 -4.61 12.14 4.46
CA GLU A 72 -4.53 11.65 5.83
C GLU A 72 -3.58 10.45 5.96
N ALA A 73 -2.86 10.39 7.07
CA ALA A 73 -1.97 9.30 7.42
C ALA A 73 -2.65 8.35 8.42
N PRO A 74 -2.93 7.08 8.07
CA PRO A 74 -3.61 6.13 8.96
C PRO A 74 -2.69 5.60 10.08
N ALA A 75 -1.37 5.61 9.89
CA ALA A 75 -0.41 5.14 10.87
C ALA A 75 -0.43 6.00 12.14
N GLY A 76 -0.49 5.35 13.31
CA GLY A 76 -0.60 6.02 14.62
C GLY A 76 -1.98 6.60 14.97
N LYS A 77 -2.92 6.69 14.01
CA LYS A 77 -4.28 7.22 14.28
C LYS A 77 -5.20 6.16 14.90
N ASN A 78 -6.19 6.62 15.67
CA ASN A 78 -7.16 5.78 16.36
C ASN A 78 -8.15 5.15 15.36
N CYS A 79 -8.30 3.82 15.38
CA CYS A 79 -9.16 3.09 14.45
C CYS A 79 -10.64 2.99 14.87
N THR A 80 -11.04 3.66 15.95
CA THR A 80 -12.43 3.74 16.41
C THR A 80 -13.17 4.92 15.78
N TYR A 81 -12.52 6.07 15.65
CA TYR A 81 -13.20 7.32 15.25
C TYR A 81 -12.45 8.19 14.25
N PHE A 82 -11.16 7.96 14.00
CA PHE A 82 -10.43 8.80 13.06
C PHE A 82 -10.87 8.49 11.64
N VAL A 83 -11.49 9.48 11.00
CA VAL A 83 -12.21 9.33 9.73
C VAL A 83 -11.33 8.71 8.65
N GLY A 84 -10.16 9.27 8.29
CA GLY A 84 -9.37 8.70 7.19
C GLY A 84 -8.76 7.34 7.46
N LYS A 85 -8.72 6.86 8.71
CA LYS A 85 -8.34 5.48 9.01
C LYS A 85 -9.52 4.53 8.84
N VAL A 86 -10.67 4.85 9.45
CA VAL A 86 -11.86 4.00 9.34
C VAL A 86 -12.38 3.99 7.91
N TRP A 87 -12.50 5.16 7.29
CA TRP A 87 -13.00 5.29 5.93
C TRP A 87 -11.99 4.89 4.87
N GLY A 88 -10.69 5.02 5.15
CA GLY A 88 -9.66 4.44 4.29
C GLY A 88 -9.84 2.92 4.16
N TYR A 89 -10.14 2.24 5.27
CA TYR A 89 -10.45 0.81 5.29
C TYR A 89 -11.79 0.50 4.61
N LEU A 90 -12.86 1.25 4.94
CA LEU A 90 -14.20 1.02 4.38
C LEU A 90 -14.23 1.25 2.87
N ALA A 91 -13.67 2.36 2.38
CA ALA A 91 -13.64 2.68 0.96
C ALA A 91 -12.86 1.61 0.16
N ASP A 92 -11.71 1.16 0.68
CA ASP A 92 -10.94 0.08 0.06
C ASP A 92 -11.71 -1.25 0.04
N THR A 93 -12.37 -1.61 1.14
CA THR A 93 -13.12 -2.87 1.24
C THR A 93 -14.38 -2.86 0.36
N ILE A 94 -15.12 -1.75 0.33
CA ILE A 94 -16.29 -1.58 -0.53
C ILE A 94 -15.87 -1.62 -2.00
N ALA A 95 -14.81 -0.89 -2.39
CA ALA A 95 -14.32 -0.89 -3.76
C ALA A 95 -13.88 -2.30 -4.22
N LYS A 96 -13.23 -3.07 -3.33
CA LYS A 96 -12.86 -4.46 -3.61
C LYS A 96 -14.07 -5.36 -3.83
N GLU A 97 -15.09 -5.29 -2.97
CA GLU A 97 -16.31 -6.11 -3.13
C GLU A 97 -17.08 -5.73 -4.41
N ILE A 98 -17.17 -4.43 -4.74
CA ILE A 98 -17.78 -3.97 -6.01
C ILE A 98 -17.00 -4.52 -7.20
N TYR A 99 -15.67 -4.42 -7.18
CA TYR A 99 -14.85 -4.97 -8.26
C TYR A 99 -15.02 -6.49 -8.37
N GLU A 100 -15.03 -7.23 -7.25
CA GLU A 100 -15.20 -8.67 -7.27
C GLU A 100 -16.55 -9.11 -7.82
N THR A 101 -17.61 -8.33 -7.52
CA THR A 101 -18.98 -8.61 -7.96
C THR A 101 -19.19 -8.32 -9.44
N PHE A 102 -18.72 -7.16 -9.91
CA PHE A 102 -19.05 -6.65 -11.26
C PHE A 102 -17.89 -6.73 -12.25
N LYS A 103 -16.68 -7.06 -11.80
CA LYS A 103 -15.44 -7.11 -12.59
C LYS A 103 -15.18 -5.83 -13.38
N THR A 104 -15.58 -4.67 -12.82
CA THR A 104 -15.36 -3.35 -13.40
C THR A 104 -14.51 -2.50 -12.46
N PRO A 105 -13.54 -1.73 -12.98
CA PRO A 105 -12.86 -0.70 -12.20
C PRO A 105 -13.86 0.25 -11.56
N CYS A 106 -13.65 0.55 -10.29
CA CYS A 106 -14.49 1.46 -9.54
C CYS A 106 -13.67 2.36 -8.61
N GLN A 107 -14.32 3.39 -8.11
CA GLN A 107 -13.78 4.34 -7.15
C GLN A 107 -14.85 4.68 -6.12
N VAL A 108 -14.45 4.67 -4.84
CA VAL A 108 -15.29 5.04 -3.71
C VAL A 108 -14.64 6.23 -3.01
N ILE A 109 -15.38 7.34 -2.89
CA ILE A 109 -14.97 8.56 -2.19
C ILE A 109 -16.03 8.89 -1.15
N MET A 110 -15.58 9.14 0.08
CA MET A 110 -16.45 9.53 1.19
C MET A 110 -16.03 10.89 1.73
N GLN A 111 -17.02 11.73 2.05
CA GLN A 111 -16.81 13.02 2.69
C GLN A 111 -17.69 13.15 3.94
N ALA A 112 -17.07 13.60 5.04
CA ALA A 112 -17.75 13.93 6.29
C ALA A 112 -17.63 15.42 6.56
N ASN A 113 -18.69 15.99 7.11
CA ASN A 113 -18.61 17.25 7.84
C ASN A 113 -18.28 16.97 9.31
N THR A 114 -17.61 17.92 9.97
CA THR A 114 -17.34 17.85 11.41
C THR A 114 -18.64 17.64 12.19
N GLY A 115 -18.65 16.64 13.10
CA GLY A 115 -19.83 16.28 13.90
C GLY A 115 -20.80 15.30 13.23
N SER A 116 -20.56 14.90 11.97
CA SER A 116 -21.36 13.88 11.30
C SER A 116 -21.14 12.50 11.93
N ASN A 117 -22.14 11.62 11.83
CA ASN A 117 -22.00 10.23 12.24
C ASN A 117 -20.98 9.52 11.33
N LEU A 118 -20.02 8.83 11.94
CA LEU A 118 -18.93 8.14 11.24
C LEU A 118 -19.42 7.08 10.24
N TYR A 119 -20.54 6.42 10.51
CA TYR A 119 -21.07 5.34 9.66
C TYR A 119 -22.25 5.79 8.79
N ASN A 120 -22.48 7.11 8.73
CA ASN A 120 -23.45 7.73 7.82
C ASN A 120 -22.80 8.94 7.15
N PRO A 121 -21.99 8.72 6.09
CA PRO A 121 -21.24 9.79 5.44
C PRO A 121 -22.17 10.86 4.85
N THR A 122 -21.77 12.13 4.95
CA THR A 122 -22.54 13.25 4.38
C THR A 122 -22.63 13.13 2.86
N HIS A 123 -21.52 12.77 2.23
CA HIS A 123 -21.49 12.45 0.80
C HIS A 123 -20.73 11.15 0.59
N LEU A 124 -21.28 10.30 -0.27
CA LEU A 124 -20.68 9.08 -0.76
C LEU A 124 -20.77 9.09 -2.28
N PHE A 125 -19.61 9.06 -2.94
CA PHE A 125 -19.50 8.97 -4.38
C PHE A 125 -18.94 7.60 -4.76
N ILE A 126 -19.72 6.84 -5.53
CA ILE A 126 -19.28 5.59 -6.13
C ILE A 126 -19.30 5.77 -7.64
N GLN A 127 -18.15 5.62 -8.26
CA GLN A 127 -17.99 5.70 -9.72
C GLN A 127 -17.54 4.34 -10.23
N THR A 128 -18.18 3.84 -11.27
CA THR A 128 -17.79 2.62 -11.98
C THR A 128 -17.50 2.95 -13.43
N GLN A 129 -16.56 2.21 -14.04
CA GLN A 129 -16.26 2.38 -15.46
C GLN A 129 -17.40 1.90 -16.37
N ASN A 130 -18.03 0.77 -16.02
CA ASN A 130 -19.19 0.21 -16.72
C ASN A 130 -20.46 0.38 -15.88
N GLU A 131 -21.62 0.24 -16.52
CA GLU A 131 -22.92 0.21 -15.84
C GLU A 131 -23.00 -1.01 -14.91
N VAL A 132 -23.57 -0.80 -13.73
CA VAL A 132 -23.71 -1.83 -12.69
C VAL A 132 -25.09 -1.72 -12.04
N ASP A 133 -25.54 -2.79 -11.40
CA ASP A 133 -26.78 -2.79 -10.63
C ASP A 133 -26.64 -1.87 -9.40
N TYR A 134 -27.40 -0.78 -9.42
CA TYR A 134 -27.42 0.22 -8.36
C TYR A 134 -27.85 -0.35 -7.00
N GLU A 135 -28.91 -1.17 -6.98
CA GLU A 135 -29.44 -1.75 -5.73
C GLU A 135 -28.41 -2.68 -5.10
N LYS A 136 -27.68 -3.43 -5.93
CA LYS A 136 -26.64 -4.32 -5.45
C LYS A 136 -25.42 -3.56 -4.93
N VAL A 137 -25.02 -2.44 -5.56
CA VAL A 137 -23.98 -1.54 -5.04
C VAL A 137 -24.40 -0.93 -3.69
N LEU A 138 -25.67 -0.55 -3.56
CA LEU A 138 -26.22 -0.01 -2.32
C LEU A 138 -26.23 -1.07 -1.21
N GLU A 139 -26.59 -2.31 -1.51
CA GLU A 139 -26.53 -3.44 -0.59
C GLU A 139 -25.10 -3.67 -0.08
N ILE A 140 -24.11 -3.72 -0.98
CA ILE A 140 -22.69 -3.87 -0.63
C ILE A 140 -22.24 -2.73 0.29
N THR A 141 -22.57 -1.50 -0.07
CA THR A 141 -22.17 -0.32 0.71
C THR A 141 -22.76 -0.37 2.12
N ASN A 142 -24.07 -0.62 2.22
CA ASN A 142 -24.78 -0.68 3.49
C ASN A 142 -24.26 -1.82 4.37
N LYS A 143 -23.96 -2.98 3.78
CA LYS A 143 -23.34 -4.13 4.48
C LYS A 143 -22.08 -3.73 5.23
N TYR A 144 -21.20 -2.91 4.65
CA TYR A 144 -19.95 -2.48 5.30
C TYR A 144 -20.14 -1.33 6.28
N LEU A 145 -21.03 -0.37 5.97
CA LEU A 145 -21.33 0.74 6.87
C LEU A 145 -22.06 0.26 8.13
N SER A 146 -22.97 -0.73 8.02
CA SER A 146 -23.76 -1.24 9.13
C SER A 146 -22.95 -2.02 10.17
N VAL A 147 -21.72 -2.45 9.84
CA VAL A 147 -20.80 -3.06 10.82
C VAL A 147 -20.49 -2.10 11.97
N GLY A 148 -20.50 -0.79 11.70
CA GLY A 148 -20.35 0.22 12.74
C GLY A 148 -19.03 0.07 13.52
N ALA A 149 -19.10 0.30 14.83
CA ALA A 149 -17.95 0.32 15.73
C ALA A 149 -17.13 -0.99 15.74
N GLU A 150 -17.72 -2.12 15.34
CA GLU A 150 -17.04 -3.41 15.24
C GLU A 150 -15.92 -3.42 14.18
N ASN A 151 -15.94 -2.48 13.23
CA ASN A 151 -14.84 -2.26 12.29
C ASN A 151 -13.50 -2.04 13.01
N THR A 152 -13.52 -1.44 14.21
CA THR A 152 -12.32 -1.30 15.06
C THR A 152 -11.65 -2.66 15.27
N LYS A 153 -12.41 -3.68 15.68
CA LYS A 153 -11.89 -5.02 15.96
C LYS A 153 -11.39 -5.69 14.68
N ILE A 154 -12.08 -5.49 13.57
CA ILE A 154 -11.67 -6.05 12.27
C ILE A 154 -10.34 -5.45 11.81
N ILE A 155 -10.20 -4.11 11.86
CA ILE A 155 -8.96 -3.42 11.49
C ILE A 155 -7.79 -3.89 12.35
N LEU A 156 -7.99 -4.04 13.66
CA LEU A 156 -6.96 -4.51 14.59
C LEU A 156 -6.59 -5.98 14.33
N LYS A 157 -7.58 -6.87 14.18
CA LYS A 157 -7.37 -8.30 13.97
C LYS A 157 -6.68 -8.59 12.63
N THR A 158 -7.11 -7.91 11.56
CA THR A 158 -6.56 -8.10 10.21
C THR A 158 -5.23 -7.38 10.01
N GLN A 159 -4.87 -6.47 10.93
CA GLN A 159 -3.71 -5.61 10.80
C GLN A 159 -3.67 -4.89 9.45
N HIS A 160 -4.83 -4.44 8.96
CA HIS A 160 -5.02 -3.98 7.58
C HIS A 160 -4.00 -2.92 7.11
N PHE A 161 -3.60 -2.02 8.01
CA PHE A 161 -2.65 -0.93 7.70
C PHE A 161 -1.18 -1.27 7.99
N LEU A 162 -0.86 -2.48 8.44
CA LEU A 162 0.52 -2.89 8.62
C LEU A 162 1.10 -3.33 7.27
N PRO A 163 2.23 -2.75 6.84
CA PRO A 163 2.89 -3.18 5.61
C PRO A 163 3.36 -4.63 5.77
N ARG A 164 3.08 -5.46 4.75
CA ARG A 164 3.58 -6.83 4.69
C ARG A 164 4.92 -6.81 3.97
N THR A 165 5.98 -7.16 4.68
CA THR A 165 7.36 -7.15 4.14
C THR A 165 7.77 -8.48 3.52
N THR A 166 7.04 -9.56 3.79
CA THR A 166 7.25 -10.88 3.18
C THR A 166 6.47 -11.00 1.87
N VAL A 167 7.08 -10.53 0.79
CA VAL A 167 6.55 -10.68 -0.58
C VAL A 167 6.85 -12.07 -1.18
N TYR A 168 7.67 -12.88 -0.51
CA TYR A 168 8.26 -14.13 -1.05
C TYR A 168 7.72 -15.43 -0.43
N GLU A 169 6.75 -15.37 0.48
CA GLU A 169 6.18 -16.56 1.15
C GLU A 169 4.70 -16.79 0.79
N GLN A 170 4.26 -16.34 -0.38
CA GLN A 170 2.93 -16.64 -0.94
C GLN A 170 3.05 -17.35 -2.28
#